data_AF-A0A958KR66-F1
#
_entry.id   AF-A0A958KR66-F1
#
_cell.length_a   1.000
_cell.length_b   1.000
_cell.length_c   1.000
_cell.angle_alpha   90.00
_cell.angle_beta   90.00
_cell.angle_gamma   90.00
#
_symmetry.space_group_name_H-M   'P 1'
#
loop_
_entity.id
_entity.type
_entity.pdbx_description
1 polymer ?
#
loop_
_entity_poly.entity_id
_entity_poly.type
_entity_poly.pdbx_seq_one_letter_code
_entity_poly.pdbx_strand_id
1 'polypeptide(L)'
;GLKDTLMVLKKADENTFYQLPTGTSYYTYGGTWDYLDKILVSQSLLDSKELKVVQNSFRILGFPELSNPYEVRNPMRFTHGTTYERIPNRYNFQANSPNQTGVSDHYPVRILLERRTN
;
A
#
# COMPACT_ATOMS: atom_id res chain seq x y z
N GLY A 1 -8.00 0.98 16.60
CA GLY A 1 -9.14 1.43 15.76
C GLY A 1 -8.69 2.29 14.59
N LEU A 2 -8.45 3.59 14.81
CA LEU A 2 -7.87 4.50 13.80
C LEU A 2 -6.64 5.24 14.36
N LYS A 3 -6.70 5.60 15.65
CA LYS A 3 -5.59 6.18 16.42
C LYS A 3 -4.40 5.23 16.49
N ASP A 4 -4.62 3.95 16.72
CA ASP A 4 -3.54 2.95 16.77
C ASP A 4 -2.87 2.79 15.40
N THR A 5 -3.64 2.84 14.31
CA THR A 5 -3.13 2.80 12.93
C THR A 5 -2.27 4.03 12.65
N LEU A 6 -2.73 5.23 13.01
CA LEU A 6 -1.95 6.47 12.92
C LEU A 6 -0.68 6.45 13.80
N MET A 7 -0.74 5.80 14.96
CA MET A 7 0.39 5.66 15.87
C MET A 7 1.44 4.68 15.33
N VAL A 8 1.02 3.59 14.69
CA VAL A 8 1.89 2.64 13.98
C VAL A 8 2.57 3.32 12.78
N LEU A 9 1.83 4.14 12.01
CA LEU A 9 2.39 4.91 10.89
C LEU A 9 3.47 5.91 11.32
N LYS A 10 3.34 6.52 12.51
CA LYS A 10 4.38 7.39 13.10
C LYS A 10 5.62 6.63 13.57
N LYS A 11 5.50 5.31 13.82
CA LYS A 11 6.56 4.47 14.37
C LYS A 11 7.31 3.65 13.32
N ALA A 12 6.80 3.61 12.08
CA ALA A 12 7.52 3.06 10.94
C ALA A 12 8.73 3.95 10.62
N ASP A 13 9.83 3.62 11.28
CA ASP A 13 11.14 4.25 11.16
C ASP A 13 11.59 4.26 9.69
N GLU A 14 12.18 5.37 9.25
CA GLU A 14 12.61 5.63 7.86
C GLU A 14 13.65 4.61 7.36
N ASN A 15 14.24 3.84 8.28
CA ASN A 15 15.22 2.79 8.03
C ASN A 15 14.65 1.36 7.93
N THR A 16 13.33 1.18 8.09
CA THR A 16 12.72 -0.15 7.91
C THR A 16 12.44 -0.35 6.43
N PHE A 17 13.46 -0.78 5.69
CA PHE A 17 13.33 -1.27 4.32
C PHE A 17 12.55 -2.60 4.31
N TYR A 18 11.26 -2.54 4.64
CA TYR A 18 10.36 -3.57 4.16
C TYR A 18 10.42 -3.50 2.63
N GLN A 19 10.67 -4.65 2.00
CA GLN A 19 10.68 -4.76 0.55
C GLN A 19 9.37 -4.14 0.04
N LEU A 20 9.49 -3.00 -0.64
CA LEU A 20 8.34 -2.24 -1.09
C LEU A 20 7.50 -3.18 -1.97
N PRO A 21 6.17 -3.22 -1.78
CA PRO A 21 5.34 -4.06 -2.60
C PRO A 21 5.53 -3.66 -4.07
N THR A 22 5.56 -4.66 -4.93
CA THR A 22 5.84 -4.44 -6.35
C THR A 22 4.80 -3.51 -6.96
N GLY A 23 3.52 -3.58 -6.57
CA GLY A 23 2.47 -2.66 -7.01
C GLY A 23 1.52 -2.26 -5.88
N THR A 24 0.46 -1.54 -6.21
CA THR A 24 -0.54 -1.07 -5.24
C THR A 24 -1.66 -2.08 -5.04
N SER A 25 -2.01 -2.87 -6.05
CA SER A 25 -2.95 -3.98 -5.92
C SER A 25 -2.43 -5.24 -6.61
N TYR A 26 -3.01 -6.38 -6.23
CA TYR A 26 -2.60 -7.68 -6.75
C TYR A 26 -3.76 -8.42 -7.42
N TYR A 27 -3.59 -8.71 -8.70
CA TYR A 27 -4.53 -9.47 -9.48
C TYR A 27 -4.29 -10.97 -9.30
N THR A 28 -5.00 -11.56 -8.34
CA THR A 28 -4.83 -12.97 -7.91
C THR A 28 -5.04 -14.01 -9.02
N TYR A 29 -5.76 -13.70 -10.10
CA TYR A 29 -5.98 -14.64 -11.21
C TYR A 29 -4.77 -14.71 -12.14
N GLY A 30 -4.18 -13.56 -12.48
CA GLY A 30 -2.99 -13.48 -13.32
C GLY A 30 -1.68 -13.58 -12.55
N GLY A 31 -1.73 -13.45 -11.22
CA GLY A 31 -0.55 -13.45 -10.36
C GLY A 31 0.30 -12.18 -10.52
N THR A 32 -0.31 -11.07 -10.95
CA THR A 32 0.37 -9.84 -11.36
C THR A 32 0.08 -8.68 -10.42
N TRP A 33 1.04 -7.75 -10.37
CA TRP A 33 0.91 -6.49 -9.63
C TRP A 33 0.50 -5.35 -10.55
N ASP A 34 -0.43 -4.52 -10.07
CA ASP A 34 -0.92 -3.35 -10.79
C ASP A 34 -0.41 -2.04 -10.14
N TYR A 35 -0.29 -0.98 -10.94
CA TYR A 35 0.25 0.34 -10.56
C TYR A 35 -0.76 1.47 -10.88
N LEU A 36 -2.04 1.21 -10.65
CA LEU A 36 -3.10 2.08 -11.12
C LEU A 36 -3.29 3.32 -10.24
N ASP A 37 -2.86 3.27 -8.97
CA ASP A 37 -3.00 4.38 -8.04
C ASP A 37 -1.94 5.46 -8.30
N LYS A 38 -2.42 6.68 -8.56
CA LYS A 38 -1.59 7.83 -8.94
C LYS A 38 -1.94 9.02 -8.08
N ILE A 39 -0.93 9.83 -7.77
CA ILE A 39 -1.10 11.17 -7.20
C ILE A 39 -0.78 12.17 -8.32
N LEU A 40 -1.80 12.89 -8.79
CA LEU A 40 -1.62 13.98 -9.74
C LEU A 40 -1.36 15.27 -8.98
N VAL A 41 -0.33 16.01 -9.39
CA VAL A 41 0.06 17.28 -8.76
C VAL A 41 0.10 18.38 -9.82
N SER A 42 -0.28 19.59 -9.44
CA SER A 42 -0.17 20.75 -10.33
C SER A 42 1.30 21.11 -10.56
N GLN A 43 1.60 21.69 -11.72
CA GLN A 43 2.93 22.23 -12.01
C GLN A 43 3.36 23.28 -10.96
N SER A 44 2.40 24.07 -10.45
CA SER A 44 2.67 25.02 -9.37
C SER A 44 3.20 24.36 -8.10
N LEU A 45 2.78 23.14 -7.75
CA LEU A 45 3.33 22.40 -6.60
C LEU A 45 4.73 21.82 -6.86
N LEU A 46 5.18 21.76 -8.11
CA LEU A 46 6.55 21.38 -8.46
C LEU A 46 7.50 22.58 -8.39
N ASP A 47 7.00 23.76 -8.76
CA ASP A 47 7.78 24.98 -8.92
C ASP A 47 7.67 25.97 -7.75
N SER A 48 6.73 25.73 -6.81
CA SER A 48 6.46 26.63 -5.69
C SER A 48 7.65 26.79 -4.74
N LYS A 49 7.81 28.03 -4.26
CA LYS A 49 8.81 28.41 -3.26
C LYS A 49 8.30 28.28 -1.82
N GLU A 50 7.02 28.03 -1.61
CA GLU A 50 6.42 27.95 -0.28
C GLU A 50 6.09 26.51 0.12
N LEU A 51 5.45 25.76 -0.77
CA LEU A 51 5.04 24.37 -0.56
C LEU A 51 5.33 23.58 -1.82
N LYS A 52 6.24 22.60 -1.71
CA LYS A 52 6.73 21.85 -2.86
C LYS A 52 6.56 20.35 -2.66
N VAL A 53 6.20 19.65 -3.72
CA VAL A 53 6.25 18.19 -3.77
C VAL A 53 7.70 17.72 -3.84
N VAL A 54 8.07 16.80 -2.94
CA VAL A 54 9.36 16.11 -3.02
C VAL A 54 9.22 15.00 -4.06
N GLN A 55 9.63 15.24 -5.31
CA GLN A 55 9.37 14.33 -6.45
C GLN A 55 9.82 12.89 -6.19
N ASN A 56 10.96 12.68 -5.53
CA ASN A 56 11.51 11.35 -5.27
C ASN A 56 10.98 10.67 -3.99
N SER A 57 9.90 11.21 -3.39
CA SER A 57 9.31 10.71 -2.14
C SER A 57 8.11 9.79 -2.34
N PHE A 58 7.69 9.53 -3.58
CA PHE A 58 6.59 8.61 -3.86
C PHE A 58 6.90 7.21 -3.32
N ARG A 59 6.01 6.64 -2.50
CA ARG A 59 6.14 5.28 -1.97
C ARG A 59 4.80 4.58 -1.90
N ILE A 60 4.81 3.28 -2.17
CA ILE A 60 3.70 2.37 -1.85
C ILE A 60 3.94 1.82 -0.45
N LEU A 61 2.91 1.84 0.39
CA LEU A 61 3.00 1.51 1.82
C LEU A 61 2.50 0.08 2.08
N GLY A 62 3.37 -0.90 1.85
CA GLY A 62 3.09 -2.33 2.07
C GLY A 62 3.44 -2.84 3.48
N PHE A 63 2.83 -2.27 4.51
CA PHE A 63 3.08 -2.71 5.88
C PHE A 63 2.57 -4.14 6.13
N PRO A 64 3.24 -4.95 6.98
CA PRO A 64 2.78 -6.29 7.33
C PRO A 64 1.32 -6.34 7.81
N GLU A 65 0.87 -5.32 8.56
CA GLU A 65 -0.48 -5.20 9.11
C GLU A 65 -1.54 -4.97 8.03
N LEU A 66 -1.14 -4.49 6.86
CA LEU A 66 -2.01 -4.30 5.69
C LEU A 66 -1.97 -5.49 4.74
N SER A 67 -1.26 -6.56 5.10
CA SER A 67 -0.92 -7.63 4.17
C SER A 67 -1.28 -9.00 4.72
N ASN A 68 -1.65 -9.92 3.82
CA ASN A 68 -1.83 -11.33 4.14
C ASN A 68 -1.16 -12.20 3.06
N PRO A 69 -0.72 -13.42 3.43
CA PRO A 69 -0.39 -14.42 2.43
C PRO A 69 -1.66 -14.84 1.68
N TYR A 70 -1.53 -15.07 0.37
CA TYR A 70 -2.59 -15.60 -0.48
C TYR A 70 -2.14 -16.89 -1.13
N GLU A 71 -2.81 -17.98 -0.78
CA GLU A 71 -2.59 -19.29 -1.38
C GLU A 71 -3.59 -19.53 -2.54
N VAL A 72 -3.08 -19.94 -3.70
CA VAL A 72 -3.91 -20.32 -4.85
C VAL A 72 -4.49 -21.72 -4.62
N ARG A 73 -5.74 -21.78 -4.17
CA ARG A 73 -6.44 -23.04 -3.86
C ARG A 73 -7.22 -23.67 -5.00
N ASN A 74 -7.37 -22.97 -6.13
CA ASN A 74 -8.11 -23.51 -7.27
C ASN A 74 -7.22 -24.51 -8.04
N PRO A 75 -7.57 -25.81 -8.07
CA PRO A 75 -6.75 -26.85 -8.72
C PRO A 75 -6.70 -26.72 -10.25
N MET A 76 -7.59 -25.94 -10.86
CA MET A 76 -7.57 -25.68 -12.31
C MET A 76 -6.57 -24.59 -12.72
N ARG A 77 -5.97 -23.86 -11.78
CA ARG A 77 -4.97 -22.83 -12.08
C ARG A 77 -3.58 -23.45 -12.17
N PHE A 78 -2.79 -23.01 -13.15
CA PHE A 78 -1.38 -23.42 -13.27
C PHE A 78 -0.53 -23.10 -12.03
N THR A 79 -0.93 -22.07 -11.28
CA THR A 79 -0.28 -21.64 -10.03
C THR A 79 -0.85 -22.31 -8.78
N HIS A 80 -1.68 -23.36 -8.90
CA HIS A 80 -2.24 -24.08 -7.76
C HIS A 80 -1.17 -24.51 -6.74
N GLY A 81 -1.43 -24.27 -5.45
CA GLY A 81 -0.48 -24.52 -4.36
C GLY A 81 0.61 -23.46 -4.18
N THR A 82 0.65 -22.44 -5.05
CA THR A 82 1.57 -21.30 -4.86
C THR A 82 1.01 -20.35 -3.79
N THR A 83 1.87 -19.94 -2.86
CA THR A 83 1.59 -18.88 -1.89
C THR A 83 2.28 -17.61 -2.31
N TYR A 84 1.51 -16.53 -2.43
CA TYR A 84 2.01 -15.19 -2.62
C TYR A 84 2.03 -14.46 -1.29
N GLU A 85 3.23 -14.06 -0.87
CA GLU A 85 3.42 -13.30 0.36
C GLU A 85 3.10 -11.82 0.13
N ARG A 86 2.70 -11.14 1.21
CA ARG A 86 2.50 -9.69 1.25
C ARG A 86 1.53 -9.18 0.18
N ILE A 87 0.33 -9.77 0.11
CA ILE A 87 -0.77 -9.28 -0.72
C ILE A 87 -1.67 -8.36 0.12
N PRO A 88 -2.20 -7.23 -0.42
CA PRO A 88 -3.12 -6.37 0.32
C PRO A 88 -4.28 -7.16 0.95
N ASN A 89 -4.54 -6.90 2.24
CA ASN A 89 -5.62 -7.53 2.97
C ASN A 89 -6.97 -6.94 2.54
N ARG A 90 -7.55 -7.54 1.51
CA ARG A 90 -8.82 -7.13 0.90
C ARG A 90 -9.96 -7.06 1.93
N TYR A 91 -10.76 -6.01 1.81
CA TYR A 91 -11.93 -5.84 2.65
C TYR A 91 -12.93 -6.99 2.46
N ASN A 92 -13.34 -7.62 3.55
CA ASN A 92 -14.31 -8.69 3.62
C ASN A 92 -15.63 -8.18 4.22
N PHE A 93 -16.61 -7.94 3.35
CA PHE A 93 -17.95 -7.47 3.74
C PHE A 93 -18.75 -8.47 4.58
N GLN A 94 -18.32 -9.73 4.65
CA GLN A 94 -18.97 -10.79 5.42
C GLN A 94 -18.30 -11.03 6.78
N ALA A 95 -17.28 -10.24 7.12
CA ALA A 95 -16.58 -10.38 8.38
C ALA A 95 -17.50 -10.02 9.57
N ASN A 96 -17.53 -10.87 10.58
CA ASN A 96 -18.30 -10.66 11.81
C ASN A 96 -17.42 -10.15 12.96
N SER A 97 -16.15 -9.83 12.69
CA SER A 97 -15.19 -9.35 13.68
C SER A 97 -14.12 -8.45 13.03
N PRO A 98 -13.59 -7.44 13.75
CA PRO A 98 -12.67 -6.46 13.17
C PRO A 98 -11.36 -7.05 12.60
N ASN A 99 -10.87 -8.15 13.18
CA ASN A 99 -9.65 -8.83 12.71
C ASN A 99 -9.87 -9.63 11.42
N GLN A 100 -11.12 -9.89 11.02
CA GLN A 100 -11.47 -10.60 9.77
C GLN A 100 -11.86 -9.66 8.64
N THR A 101 -12.09 -8.38 8.95
CA THR A 101 -12.65 -7.39 8.02
C THR A 101 -11.71 -7.03 6.89
N GLY A 102 -10.39 -7.15 7.07
CA GLY A 102 -9.43 -6.58 6.13
C GLY A 102 -9.51 -5.05 6.08
N VAL A 103 -8.70 -4.44 5.22
CA VAL A 103 -8.60 -2.96 5.14
C VAL A 103 -8.91 -2.48 3.73
N SER A 104 -8.18 -2.98 2.73
CA SER A 104 -8.32 -2.59 1.33
C SER A 104 -7.61 -3.63 0.45
N ASP A 105 -8.10 -3.82 -0.78
CA ASP A 105 -7.38 -4.54 -1.83
C ASP A 105 -6.27 -3.71 -2.50
N HIS A 106 -6.08 -2.46 -2.07
CA HIS A 106 -5.01 -1.58 -2.50
C HIS A 106 -4.14 -1.13 -1.31
N TYR A 107 -2.82 -1.11 -1.51
CA TYR A 107 -1.91 -0.42 -0.62
C TYR A 107 -2.02 1.10 -0.79
N PRO A 108 -1.95 1.86 0.32
CA PRO A 108 -1.90 3.30 0.22
C PRO A 108 -0.59 3.76 -0.43
N VAL A 109 -0.68 4.84 -1.21
CA VAL A 109 0.47 5.55 -1.76
C VAL A 109 0.68 6.85 -0.99
N ARG A 110 1.94 7.25 -0.82
CA ARG A 110 2.29 8.54 -0.21
C ARG A 110 3.24 9.33 -1.08
N ILE A 111 3.17 10.65 -0.92
CA ILE A 111 4.18 11.60 -1.37
C ILE A 111 4.40 12.62 -0.25
N LEU A 112 5.62 13.12 -0.09
CA LEU A 112 5.93 14.16 0.88
C LEU A 112 5.78 15.55 0.26
N LEU A 113 5.27 16.46 1.07
CA LEU A 113 5.26 17.89 0.80
C LEU A 113 6.26 18.56 1.75
N GLU A 114 7.12 19.40 1.19
CA GLU A 114 8.08 20.22 1.94
C GLU A 114 7.57 21.67 1.96
N ARG A 115 7.46 22.24 3.17
CA ARG A 115 7.26 23.67 3.32
C ARG A 115 8.63 24.34 3.41
N ARG A 116 8.88 25.31 2.54
CA ARG A 116 10.11 26.12 2.59
C ARG A 116 9.81 27.40 3.36
N THR A 117 10.49 27.56 4.49
CA THR A 117 10.50 28.81 5.24
C THR A 117 11.66 29.66 4.74
N ASN A 118 11.36 30.89 4.32
CA ASN A 118 12.38 31.90 4.07
C ASN A 118 13.08 32.31 5.37
#